data_AF-X1VNP9-F1
#
_entry.id   AF-X1VNP9-F1
#
_cell.length_a   1.000
_cell.length_b   1.000
_cell.length_c   1.000
_cell.angle_alpha   90.00
_cell.angle_beta   90.00
_cell.angle_gamma   90.00
#
_symmetry.space_group_name_H-M   'P 1'
#
loop_
_entity.id
_entity.type
_entity.pdbx_description
1 polymer ?
#
loop_
_entity_poly.entity_id
_entity_poly.type
_entity_poly.pdbx_seq_one_letter_code
_entity_poly.pdbx_strand_id
1 'polypeptide(L)' 'RDEVKIMIGGAPITQNYADQIGADGYSPDAASAVDKAKTFIA' A
#
# COMPACT_ATOMS: atom_id res chain seq x y z
N ARG A 1 -12.35 1.09 -9.83
CA ARG A 1 -11.36 1.17 -8.72
C ARG A 1 -11.51 -0.03 -7.78
N ASP A 2 -12.64 -0.73 -7.81
CA ASP A 2 -12.91 -1.87 -6.93
C ASP A 2 -12.40 -3.22 -7.45
N GLU A 3 -11.95 -3.26 -8.71
CA GLU A 3 -11.42 -4.47 -9.35
C GLU A 3 -9.95 -4.74 -9.00
N VAL A 4 -9.19 -3.74 -8.55
CA VAL A 4 -7.77 -3.85 -8.23
C VAL A 4 -7.42 -3.04 -6.99
N LYS A 5 -6.41 -3.48 -6.24
CA LYS A 5 -5.84 -2.74 -5.12
C LYS A 5 -4.53 -2.06 -5.52
N ILE A 6 -4.41 -0.77 -5.23
CA ILE A 6 -3.25 0.05 -5.56
C ILE A 6 -2.46 0.31 -4.29
N MET A 7 -1.22 -0.15 -4.24
CA MET A 7 -0.30 0.07 -3.13
C MET A 7 0.90 0.92 -3.57
N ILE A 8 1.39 1.78 -2.68
CA ILE A 8 2.61 2.58 -2.91
C ILE A 8 3.64 2.35 -1.79
N GLY A 9 4.92 2.60 -2.07
CA GLY A 9 5.99 2.42 -1.09
C GLY A 9 7.30 3.07 -1.54
N GLY A 10 8.33 2.93 -0.70
CA GLY A 10 9.66 3.51 -0.90
C GLY A 10 10.04 4.53 0.18
N ALA A 11 11.34 4.78 0.34
CA ALA A 11 11.90 5.61 1.41
C ALA A 11 11.26 7.01 1.60
N PRO A 12 10.86 7.76 0.54
CA PRO A 12 10.25 9.08 0.72
C PRO A 12 8.73 9.02 0.98
N ILE A 13 8.11 7.84 0.86
CA ILE A 13 6.65 7.68 0.95
C ILE A 13 6.25 7.44 2.39
N THR A 14 5.13 8.03 2.79
CA THR A 14 4.53 7.89 4.13
C THR A 14 3.08 7.44 4.01
N GLN A 15 2.52 6.89 5.10
CA GLN A 15 1.10 6.56 5.18
C GLN A 15 0.22 7.78 4.88
N ASN A 16 0.57 8.96 5.44
CA ASN A 16 -0.19 10.19 5.21
C ASN A 16 -0.27 10.57 3.72
N TYR A 17 0.83 10.40 2.98
CA TYR A 17 0.82 10.63 1.53
C TYR A 17 -0.02 9.59 0.78
N ALA A 18 0.05 8.32 1.18
CA ALA A 18 -0.76 7.25 0.61
C ALA A 18 -2.27 7.54 0.80
N ASP A 19 -2.66 7.98 1.99
CA ASP A 19 -4.03 8.37 2.31
C ASP A 19 -4.46 9.59 1.49
N GLN A 20 -3.59 10.61 1.38
CA GLN A 20 -3.86 11.84 0.62
C GLN A 20 -4.17 11.56 -0.86
N ILE A 21 -3.49 10.59 -1.48
CA ILE A 21 -3.72 10.22 -2.89
C ILE A 21 -4.79 9.13 -3.06
N GLY A 22 -5.29 8.56 -1.96
CA GLY A 22 -6.27 7.47 -1.95
C GLY A 22 -5.71 6.13 -2.44
N ALA A 23 -4.47 5.81 -2.09
CA ALA A 23 -3.95 4.47 -2.27
C ALA A 23 -4.66 3.48 -1.31
N ASP A 24 -4.83 2.23 -1.73
CA ASP A 24 -5.43 1.19 -0.89
C ASP A 24 -4.47 0.71 0.20
N GLY A 25 -3.16 0.84 -0.02
CA GLY A 25 -2.15 0.43 0.95
C GLY A 25 -0.80 1.12 0.79
N TYR A 26 -0.04 1.09 1.88
CA TYR A 26 1.33 1.58 1.96
C TYR A 26 2.22 0.57 2.69
N SER A 27 3.50 0.55 2.32
CA SER A 27 4.53 -0.19 3.04
C SER A 27 5.89 0.53 2.97
N PRO A 28 6.67 0.58 4.08
CA PRO A 28 8.01 1.16 4.09
C PRO A 28 9.08 0.23 3.50
N ASP A 29 8.83 -1.08 3.46
CA ASP A 29 9.78 -2.08 2.97
C ASP A 29 9.10 -3.22 2.20
N ALA A 30 9.91 -4.06 1.56
CA ALA A 30 9.43 -5.14 0.70
C ALA A 30 8.78 -6.29 1.47
N ALA A 31 9.28 -6.64 2.66
CA ALA A 31 8.74 -7.75 3.44
C ALA A 31 7.34 -7.40 3.97
N SER A 32 7.20 -6.22 4.59
CA SER A 32 5.91 -5.73 5.07
C SER A 32 4.92 -5.44 3.93
N ALA A 33 5.41 -5.16 2.71
CA ALA A 33 4.54 -5.00 1.53
C ALA A 33 3.87 -6.32 1.14
N VAL A 34 4.60 -7.45 1.20
CA VAL A 34 4.04 -8.78 0.94
C VAL A 34 2.94 -9.11 1.96
N ASP A 35 3.20 -8.85 3.24
CA ASP A 35 2.21 -9.12 4.29
C ASP A 35 0.97 -8.23 4.12
N LYS A 36 1.14 -6.96 3.76
CA LYS A 36 0.02 -6.06 3.45
C LYS A 36 -0.76 -6.52 2.22
N ALA A 37 -0.09 -6.94 1.14
CA ALA A 37 -0.74 -7.41 -0.07
C ALA A 37 -1.61 -8.66 0.19
N LYS A 38 -1.17 -9.57 1.07
CA LYS A 38 -1.97 -10.74 1.47
C LYS A 38 -3.31 -10.36 2.13
N THR A 39 -3.39 -9.21 2.81
CA THR A 39 -4.65 -8.73 3.42
C THR A 39 -5.71 -8.30 2.40
N PHE A 40 -5.34 -8.13 1.13
CA PHE A 40 -6.25 -7.69 0.06
C PHE A 40 -6.84 -8.82 -0.78
N ILE A 41 -6.31 -10.03 -0.65
CA ILE A 41 -6.68 -11.20 -1.47
C ILE A 41 -7.35 -12.31 -0.66
N ALA A 42 -7.83 -11.98 0.55
CA ALA A 42 -8.54 -12.90 1.43
C ALA A 42 -9.97 -13.16 0.97
#